data_AF-A0A520HFC5-F1
#
_entry.id   AF-A0A520HFC5-F1
#
_cell.length_a   1.000
_cell.length_b   1.000
_cell.length_c   1.000
_cell.angle_alpha   90.00
_cell.angle_beta   90.00
_cell.angle_gamma   90.00
#
_symmetry.space_group_name_H-M   'P 1'
#
loop_
_entity.id
_entity.type
_entity.pdbx_description
1 polymer ?
#
loop_
_entity_poly.entity_id
_entity_poly.type
_entity_poly.pdbx_seq_one_letter_code
_entity_poly.pdbx_strand_id
1 'polypeptide(L)'
;TRTDPAGHDAQWYFQQAYDIAAAAIDNPGPFALQPTYYDVNVGSNDRNSEIMLYADHTETSEFYNGSSLTYGNGGAPDNFAGWMMTWNYTNIRSSSSNTAWASVSSVQREAAQSLGRPWTRMCPTIGAIVNTFADKTNDSRYDGTFATVYRGNWNKANISGPLYNANFLQVNPGDAILTFLNQEPATAIDYSNTVYNSNIGAGTLPGRSDFVVSPSGISRLVYPGLWKLGPYRTNGGNTLGEPNAASTRPFNIAKFSELYFIAAEAAVKGANVQAGKSARELVNVVRARAGKWRFNNNGNVPLVQDNSTVMTTATPAIIDLNYILAERSREFYGEGYRWYDLVRTQKWAEIASTYQIGGPNIGDHTPVSVTRNIQPYLYLRPIPAGQINAMQITAEE
;
A
#
# COMPACT_ATOMS: atom_id res chain seq x y z
N THR A 1 2.77 -31.33 22.95
CA THR A 1 2.02 -30.12 23.36
C THR A 1 3.01 -29.07 23.78
N ARG A 2 2.85 -27.82 23.34
CA ARG A 2 3.73 -26.72 23.78
C ARG A 2 3.19 -26.26 25.15
N THR A 3 3.94 -26.50 26.20
CA THR A 3 3.60 -26.02 27.55
C THR A 3 4.06 -24.57 27.66
N ASP A 4 3.15 -23.67 28.02
CA ASP A 4 3.50 -22.29 28.30
C ASP A 4 4.33 -22.23 29.59
N PRO A 5 5.55 -21.64 29.59
CA PRO A 5 6.40 -21.58 30.78
C PRO A 5 5.76 -20.86 31.97
N ALA A 6 4.80 -19.96 31.72
CA ALA A 6 4.06 -19.24 32.76
C ALA A 6 2.75 -19.93 33.18
N GLY A 7 2.41 -21.08 32.57
CA GLY A 7 1.21 -21.85 32.90
C GLY A 7 -0.11 -21.23 32.42
N HIS A 8 -0.07 -20.27 31.49
CA HIS A 8 -1.27 -19.65 30.93
C HIS A 8 -1.77 -20.40 29.68
N ASP A 9 -3.09 -20.37 29.46
CA ASP A 9 -3.71 -20.87 28.24
C ASP A 9 -3.93 -19.75 27.21
N ALA A 10 -4.39 -20.10 26.01
CA ALA A 10 -4.65 -19.12 24.96
C ALA A 10 -5.71 -18.10 25.35
N GLN A 11 -6.73 -18.51 26.11
CA GLN A 11 -7.82 -17.64 26.53
C GLN A 11 -7.32 -16.50 27.44
N TRP A 12 -6.42 -16.82 28.37
CA TRP A 12 -5.76 -15.82 29.21
C TRP A 12 -5.01 -14.78 28.37
N TYR A 13 -4.23 -15.22 27.36
CA TYR A 13 -3.49 -14.30 26.49
C TYR A 13 -4.41 -13.40 25.66
N PHE A 14 -5.54 -13.91 25.17
CA PHE A 14 -6.53 -13.06 24.50
C PHE A 14 -7.17 -12.06 25.47
N GLN A 15 -7.48 -12.46 26.70
CA GLN A 15 -7.98 -11.52 27.70
C GLN A 15 -6.96 -10.41 28.00
N GLN A 16 -5.68 -10.75 28.19
CA GLN A 16 -4.64 -9.75 28.42
C GLN A 16 -4.44 -8.81 27.22
N ALA A 17 -4.45 -9.35 26.00
CA ALA A 17 -4.36 -8.53 24.79
C ALA A 17 -5.54 -7.54 24.70
N TYR A 18 -6.74 -7.98 25.04
CA TYR A 18 -7.92 -7.12 25.10
C TYR A 18 -7.77 -6.04 26.17
N ASP A 19 -7.45 -6.41 27.41
CA ASP A 19 -7.40 -5.48 28.55
C ASP A 19 -6.33 -4.40 28.35
N ILE A 20 -5.13 -4.80 27.88
CA ILE A 20 -4.04 -3.86 27.59
C ILE A 20 -4.45 -2.89 26.47
N ALA A 21 -5.00 -3.40 25.38
CA ALA A 21 -5.41 -2.56 24.26
C ALA A 21 -6.58 -1.63 24.62
N ALA A 22 -7.57 -2.12 25.35
CA ALA A 22 -8.71 -1.34 25.80
C ALA A 22 -8.30 -0.24 26.80
N ALA A 23 -7.36 -0.52 27.70
CA ALA A 23 -6.82 0.45 28.64
C ALA A 23 -5.99 1.54 27.92
N ALA A 24 -5.20 1.16 26.93
CA ALA A 24 -4.41 2.09 26.12
C ALA A 24 -5.29 2.96 25.21
N ILE A 25 -6.42 2.46 24.72
CA ILE A 25 -7.41 3.26 23.98
C ILE A 25 -8.02 4.35 24.87
N ASP A 26 -8.36 4.01 26.12
CA ASP A 26 -8.95 4.98 27.06
C ASP A 26 -7.95 5.99 27.61
N ASN A 27 -6.68 5.59 27.71
CA ASN A 27 -5.61 6.38 28.31
C ASN A 27 -4.43 6.50 27.34
N PRO A 28 -4.60 7.15 26.17
CA PRO A 28 -3.63 7.06 25.08
C PRO A 28 -2.40 7.97 25.27
N GLY A 29 -2.36 8.75 26.35
CA GLY A 29 -1.33 9.76 26.56
C GLY A 29 -1.34 10.79 25.42
N PRO A 30 -0.22 11.02 24.72
CA PRO A 30 -0.17 11.96 23.60
C PRO A 30 -0.68 11.39 22.27
N PHE A 31 -1.03 10.09 22.21
CA PHE A 31 -1.39 9.43 20.97
C PHE A 31 -2.89 9.53 20.68
N ALA A 32 -3.25 9.55 19.40
CA ALA A 32 -4.63 9.56 18.93
C ALA A 32 -4.70 9.18 17.46
N LEU A 33 -5.85 8.66 17.01
CA LEU A 33 -6.11 8.48 15.58
C LEU A 33 -6.07 9.82 14.84
N GLN A 34 -5.45 9.83 13.66
CA GLN A 34 -5.56 10.98 12.76
C GLN A 34 -6.99 11.14 12.22
N PRO A 35 -7.44 12.37 11.91
CA PRO A 35 -8.82 12.64 11.47
C PRO A 35 -9.25 11.89 10.20
N THR A 36 -8.32 11.64 9.28
CA THR A 36 -8.55 10.92 8.02
C THR A 36 -7.43 9.91 7.75
N TYR A 37 -7.66 8.92 6.87
CA TYR A 37 -6.60 7.97 6.50
C TYR A 37 -5.47 8.65 5.70
N TYR A 38 -5.79 9.72 4.96
CA TYR A 38 -4.79 10.54 4.28
C TYR A 38 -3.81 11.18 5.26
N ASP A 39 -4.31 11.74 6.37
CA ASP A 39 -3.49 12.39 7.39
C ASP A 39 -2.51 11.43 8.06
N VAL A 40 -2.84 10.13 8.15
CA VAL A 40 -1.91 9.11 8.67
C VAL A 40 -0.66 8.96 7.79
N ASN A 41 -0.80 9.17 6.48
CA ASN A 41 0.14 8.65 5.48
C ASN A 41 0.76 9.71 4.57
N VAL A 42 0.26 10.95 4.56
CA VAL A 42 0.85 12.04 3.77
C VAL A 42 2.24 12.38 4.33
N GLY A 43 3.26 12.45 3.47
CA GLY A 43 4.65 12.63 3.89
C GLY A 43 4.91 13.93 4.66
N SER A 44 4.11 14.97 4.44
CA SER A 44 4.17 16.21 5.22
C SER A 44 3.72 16.06 6.68
N ASN A 45 3.13 14.91 7.06
CA ASN A 45 2.60 14.62 8.39
C ASN A 45 3.14 13.30 8.95
N ASP A 46 4.38 12.92 8.62
CA ASP A 46 4.95 11.61 9.00
C ASP A 46 5.09 11.38 10.51
N ARG A 47 5.28 12.45 11.30
CA ARG A 47 5.46 12.38 12.76
C ARG A 47 4.19 12.86 13.48
N ASN A 48 3.08 12.19 13.20
CA ASN A 48 1.77 12.54 13.70
C ASN A 48 1.35 11.75 14.95
N SER A 49 0.22 12.10 15.56
CA SER A 49 -0.24 11.51 16.83
C SER A 49 -0.59 10.03 16.76
N GLU A 50 -0.73 9.44 15.57
CA GLU A 50 -1.04 8.02 15.42
C GLU A 50 0.22 7.16 15.39
N ILE A 51 1.40 7.73 15.12
CA ILE A 51 2.65 6.98 15.03
C ILE A 51 3.30 6.90 16.41
N MET A 52 3.27 5.70 17.00
CA MET A 52 3.79 5.46 18.35
C MET A 52 5.27 5.10 18.35
N LEU A 53 5.73 4.41 17.30
CA LEU A 53 7.12 4.00 17.13
C LEU A 53 7.48 4.00 15.64
N TYR A 54 8.65 4.52 15.31
CA TYR A 54 9.19 4.55 13.95
C TYR A 54 10.72 4.48 13.96
N ALA A 55 11.30 3.92 12.90
CA ALA A 55 12.72 4.09 12.59
C ALA A 55 12.89 5.43 11.88
N ASP A 56 13.60 6.36 12.51
CA ASP A 56 13.66 7.73 12.04
C ASP A 56 14.61 7.90 10.84
N HIS A 57 14.21 8.78 9.93
CA HIS A 57 14.99 9.19 8.77
C HIS A 57 14.77 10.69 8.55
N THR A 58 15.78 11.35 7.97
CA THR A 58 15.75 12.81 7.79
C THR A 58 16.43 13.23 6.50
N GLU A 59 15.89 14.28 5.88
CA GLU A 59 16.51 14.92 4.72
C GLU A 59 17.57 15.97 5.07
N THR A 60 17.82 16.23 6.36
CA THR A 60 18.71 17.31 6.82
C THR A 60 20.17 16.91 7.02
N SER A 61 20.46 15.61 7.15
CA SER A 61 21.81 15.12 7.44
C SER A 61 21.95 13.65 7.05
N GLU A 62 22.90 13.34 6.16
CA GLU A 62 23.24 11.94 5.83
C GLU A 62 23.73 11.16 7.05
N PHE A 63 24.43 11.81 7.98
CA PHE A 63 24.90 11.17 9.22
C PHE A 63 23.73 10.68 10.08
N TYR A 64 22.72 11.53 10.31
CA TYR A 64 21.54 11.14 11.11
C TYR A 64 20.54 10.30 10.32
N ASN A 65 20.52 10.40 9.00
CA ASN A 65 19.71 9.55 8.14
C ASN A 65 20.28 8.14 7.98
N GLY A 66 21.58 7.97 8.23
CA GLY A 66 22.33 6.71 8.03
C GLY A 66 22.48 6.29 6.57
N SER A 67 21.86 6.99 5.62
CA SER A 67 21.85 6.68 4.20
C SER A 67 22.05 7.96 3.38
N SER A 68 22.55 7.80 2.15
CA SER A 68 22.82 8.95 1.30
C SER A 68 21.54 9.61 0.80
N LEU A 69 21.60 10.94 0.78
CA LEU A 69 20.55 11.84 0.33
C LEU A 69 20.55 12.06 -1.18
N THR A 70 21.48 11.46 -1.93
CA THR A 70 21.54 11.56 -3.41
C THR A 70 21.44 10.19 -4.08
N TYR A 71 21.87 9.11 -3.41
CA TYR A 71 21.83 7.77 -3.99
C TYR A 71 21.79 6.65 -2.93
N GLY A 72 20.87 5.69 -3.07
CA GLY A 72 20.85 4.45 -2.28
C GLY A 72 20.90 3.19 -3.16
N ASN A 73 21.08 2.01 -2.58
CA ASN A 73 20.98 0.75 -3.31
C ASN A 73 20.22 -0.34 -2.55
N GLY A 74 19.55 0.04 -1.45
CA GLY A 74 18.71 -0.85 -0.65
C GLY A 74 19.50 -1.74 0.31
N GLY A 75 20.64 -1.25 0.79
CA GLY A 75 21.40 -1.87 1.88
C GLY A 75 21.08 -1.20 3.20
N ALA A 76 21.25 -1.90 4.32
CA ALA A 76 21.09 -1.25 5.63
C ALA A 76 22.09 -0.07 5.76
N PRO A 77 21.64 1.12 6.21
CA PRO A 77 20.33 1.43 6.78
C PRO A 77 19.36 2.20 5.86
N ASP A 78 19.45 2.08 4.53
CA ASP A 78 18.52 2.70 3.57
C ASP A 78 17.05 2.38 3.91
N ASN A 79 16.16 3.38 3.87
CA ASN A 79 14.72 3.14 3.78
C ASN A 79 14.30 3.01 2.30
N PHE A 80 14.16 1.77 1.83
CA PHE A 80 13.82 1.44 0.44
C PHE A 80 12.50 0.67 0.31
N ALA A 81 11.69 0.60 1.36
CA ALA A 81 10.48 -0.22 1.37
C ALA A 81 9.50 0.14 0.24
N GLY A 82 9.32 1.43 -0.04
CA GLY A 82 8.46 1.91 -1.13
C GLY A 82 8.93 1.48 -2.53
N TRP A 83 10.23 1.24 -2.74
CA TRP A 83 10.77 0.86 -4.05
C TRP A 83 10.28 -0.51 -4.50
N MET A 84 10.04 -1.41 -3.56
CA MET A 84 9.67 -2.80 -3.85
C MET A 84 8.34 -2.91 -4.62
N MET A 85 7.38 -2.04 -4.30
CA MET A 85 6.08 -1.95 -4.97
C MET A 85 6.00 -0.79 -5.98
N THR A 86 7.14 -0.27 -6.43
CA THR A 86 7.21 0.72 -7.50
C THR A 86 7.59 0.02 -8.80
N TRP A 87 6.63 -0.09 -9.73
CA TRP A 87 6.86 -0.62 -11.09
C TRP A 87 7.59 0.40 -11.97
N ASN A 88 8.06 -0.04 -13.14
CA ASN A 88 8.85 0.80 -14.06
C ASN A 88 8.01 1.83 -14.85
N TYR A 89 7.26 2.68 -14.15
CA TYR A 89 6.37 3.70 -14.73
C TYR A 89 7.09 4.72 -15.61
N THR A 90 8.41 4.89 -15.46
CA THR A 90 9.21 5.79 -16.30
C THR A 90 9.27 5.35 -17.77
N ASN A 91 8.76 4.15 -18.07
CA ASN A 91 8.59 3.68 -19.44
C ASN A 91 7.33 4.22 -20.12
N ILE A 92 6.43 4.91 -19.42
CA ILE A 92 5.25 5.53 -20.05
C ILE A 92 5.69 6.50 -21.14
N ARG A 93 5.06 6.41 -22.31
CA ARG A 93 5.29 7.31 -23.45
C ARG A 93 4.01 7.97 -23.89
N SER A 94 4.09 9.25 -24.18
CA SER A 94 3.09 10.03 -24.93
C SER A 94 3.69 10.43 -26.29
N SER A 95 2.97 11.16 -27.11
CA SER A 95 3.39 11.59 -28.45
C SER A 95 3.69 13.09 -28.49
N SER A 96 4.69 13.52 -29.25
CA SER A 96 4.90 14.94 -29.61
C SER A 96 4.04 15.39 -30.80
N SER A 97 3.30 14.48 -31.43
CA SER A 97 2.43 14.75 -32.57
C SER A 97 1.01 14.23 -32.33
N ASN A 98 0.03 14.96 -32.85
CA ASN A 98 -1.41 14.66 -32.76
C ASN A 98 -1.96 13.87 -33.97
N THR A 99 -1.12 13.55 -34.96
CA THR A 99 -1.53 12.84 -36.18
C THR A 99 -0.75 11.56 -36.42
N ALA A 100 0.48 11.47 -35.91
CA ALA A 100 1.33 10.30 -36.02
C ALA A 100 2.07 10.10 -34.71
N TRP A 101 2.16 8.86 -34.21
CA TRP A 101 2.76 8.61 -32.91
C TRP A 101 4.28 8.86 -32.93
N ALA A 102 4.73 9.84 -32.14
CA ALA A 102 6.13 10.23 -31.99
C ALA A 102 6.52 10.23 -30.51
N SER A 103 7.04 9.10 -30.04
CA SER A 103 7.23 8.78 -28.62
C SER A 103 8.10 9.79 -27.84
N VAL A 104 7.58 10.25 -26.69
CA VAL A 104 8.23 11.13 -25.72
C VAL A 104 7.97 10.61 -24.30
N SER A 105 8.98 10.64 -23.44
CA SER A 105 8.85 10.29 -22.02
C SER A 105 8.06 11.37 -21.28
N SER A 106 6.79 11.08 -20.98
CA SER A 106 5.87 12.02 -20.31
C SER A 106 5.88 11.90 -18.79
N VAL A 107 6.25 10.75 -18.24
CA VAL A 107 6.36 10.55 -16.79
C VAL A 107 7.80 10.20 -16.43
N GLN A 108 8.40 11.06 -15.62
CA GLN A 108 9.79 11.07 -15.21
C GLN A 108 9.91 10.57 -13.79
N ARG A 109 11.09 10.00 -13.47
CA ARG A 109 11.39 9.59 -12.10
C ARG A 109 11.51 10.83 -11.23
N GLU A 110 10.73 10.91 -10.16
CA GLU A 110 10.71 12.06 -9.27
C GLU A 110 10.69 11.62 -7.80
N ALA A 111 11.35 12.38 -6.94
CA ALA A 111 11.29 12.24 -5.48
C ALA A 111 9.97 12.80 -4.93
N ALA A 112 8.84 12.27 -5.41
CA ALA A 112 7.49 12.63 -5.00
C ALA A 112 6.72 11.38 -4.55
N GLN A 113 5.75 11.55 -3.67
CA GLN A 113 5.11 10.44 -2.97
C GLN A 113 4.30 9.50 -3.88
N SER A 114 3.77 10.00 -5.00
CA SER A 114 3.12 9.16 -6.02
C SER A 114 4.11 8.46 -6.96
N LEU A 115 5.40 8.81 -6.88
CA LEU A 115 6.48 8.38 -7.76
C LEU A 115 7.62 7.81 -6.90
N GLY A 116 8.85 7.81 -7.41
CA GLY A 116 10.03 7.26 -6.73
C GLY A 116 10.79 6.23 -7.57
N ARG A 117 11.74 5.53 -6.94
CA ARG A 117 12.64 4.60 -7.63
C ARG A 117 11.94 3.27 -7.97
N PRO A 118 11.89 2.87 -9.26
CA PRO A 118 11.25 1.63 -9.65
C PRO A 118 12.19 0.42 -9.49
N TRP A 119 11.81 -0.55 -8.64
CA TRP A 119 12.49 -1.85 -8.56
C TRP A 119 11.68 -2.99 -9.16
N THR A 120 10.36 -2.82 -9.31
CA THR A 120 9.46 -3.81 -9.91
C THR A 120 9.59 -5.20 -9.26
N ARG A 121 9.46 -5.28 -7.93
CA ARG A 121 9.65 -6.55 -7.18
C ARG A 121 8.37 -7.17 -6.66
N MET A 122 7.39 -6.34 -6.28
CA MET A 122 6.18 -6.78 -5.59
C MET A 122 4.94 -6.12 -6.21
N CYS A 123 4.23 -6.89 -7.04
CA CYS A 123 2.92 -6.51 -7.58
C CYS A 123 1.80 -6.91 -6.60
N PRO A 124 0.77 -6.07 -6.38
CA PRO A 124 -0.44 -6.50 -5.68
C PRO A 124 -1.10 -7.69 -6.39
N THR A 125 -1.76 -8.58 -5.64
CA THR A 125 -2.66 -9.56 -6.25
C THR A 125 -3.91 -8.85 -6.76
N ILE A 126 -4.57 -9.41 -7.78
CA ILE A 126 -5.86 -8.85 -8.26
C ILE A 126 -6.88 -8.81 -7.12
N GLY A 127 -6.90 -9.85 -6.27
CA GLY A 127 -7.78 -9.90 -5.10
C GLY A 127 -7.52 -8.80 -4.06
N ALA A 128 -6.30 -8.27 -3.96
CA ALA A 128 -6.06 -7.10 -3.12
C ALA A 128 -6.84 -5.89 -3.66
N ILE A 129 -6.74 -5.63 -4.96
CA ILE A 129 -7.38 -4.46 -5.60
C ILE A 129 -8.90 -4.61 -5.72
N VAL A 130 -9.38 -5.80 -6.07
CA VAL A 130 -10.81 -6.03 -6.36
C VAL A 130 -11.61 -6.41 -5.12
N ASN A 131 -11.05 -7.25 -4.23
CA ASN A 131 -11.80 -7.80 -3.09
C ASN A 131 -11.47 -7.11 -1.77
N THR A 132 -10.19 -6.84 -1.51
CA THR A 132 -9.79 -6.16 -0.26
C THR A 132 -10.21 -4.70 -0.35
N PHE A 133 -9.76 -3.98 -1.37
CA PHE A 133 -10.16 -2.59 -1.63
C PHE A 133 -11.39 -2.50 -2.54
N ALA A 134 -12.46 -3.21 -2.19
CA ALA A 134 -13.68 -3.26 -3.01
C ALA A 134 -14.42 -1.92 -3.05
N ASP A 135 -14.65 -1.31 -1.89
CA ASP A 135 -15.26 0.02 -1.80
C ASP A 135 -14.18 1.09 -2.03
N LYS A 136 -14.22 1.74 -3.19
CA LYS A 136 -13.31 2.84 -3.55
C LYS A 136 -14.02 4.20 -3.56
N THR A 137 -15.30 4.22 -3.18
CA THR A 137 -16.15 5.40 -3.19
C THR A 137 -16.27 5.97 -1.78
N ASN A 138 -16.53 5.12 -0.80
CA ASN A 138 -16.73 5.55 0.58
C ASN A 138 -15.45 5.43 1.42
N ASP A 139 -14.67 4.38 1.18
CA ASP A 139 -13.45 4.07 1.92
C ASP A 139 -12.22 4.75 1.29
N SER A 140 -11.64 5.70 2.00
CA SER A 140 -10.46 6.47 1.54
C SER A 140 -9.17 5.66 1.50
N ARG A 141 -9.15 4.43 2.03
CA ARG A 141 -7.90 3.67 2.16
C ARG A 141 -7.31 3.24 0.83
N TYR A 142 -8.11 3.00 -0.21
CA TYR A 142 -7.57 2.70 -1.53
C TYR A 142 -6.78 3.90 -2.10
N ASP A 143 -7.38 5.08 -2.03
CA ASP A 143 -6.77 6.33 -2.52
C ASP A 143 -5.53 6.74 -1.70
N GLY A 144 -5.59 6.59 -0.38
CA GLY A 144 -4.47 6.85 0.54
C GLY A 144 -3.44 5.71 0.63
N THR A 145 -3.61 4.61 -0.10
CA THR A 145 -2.62 3.51 -0.18
C THR A 145 -1.87 3.53 -1.51
N PHE A 146 -2.61 3.63 -2.61
CA PHE A 146 -2.06 3.42 -3.95
C PHE A 146 -1.91 4.71 -4.76
N ALA A 147 -0.88 4.74 -5.61
CA ALA A 147 -0.79 5.65 -6.74
C ALA A 147 -1.42 4.98 -7.96
N THR A 148 -2.66 5.34 -8.27
CA THR A 148 -3.45 4.84 -9.40
C THR A 148 -3.44 5.79 -10.59
N VAL A 149 -3.00 7.04 -10.42
CA VAL A 149 -2.86 8.02 -11.51
C VAL A 149 -1.40 8.46 -11.64
N TYR A 150 -0.83 8.26 -12.81
CA TYR A 150 0.50 8.77 -13.15
C TYR A 150 0.35 10.01 -14.00
N ARG A 151 0.82 11.14 -13.46
CA ARG A 151 0.69 12.46 -14.05
C ARG A 151 1.96 12.87 -14.79
N GLY A 152 1.78 13.66 -15.83
CA GLY A 152 2.88 14.20 -16.61
C GLY A 152 3.76 15.16 -15.79
N ASN A 153 5.08 14.97 -15.83
CA ASN A 153 6.05 15.87 -15.19
C ASN A 153 7.26 16.13 -16.10
N TRP A 154 7.08 15.97 -17.42
CA TRP A 154 8.14 16.11 -18.42
C TRP A 154 8.79 17.50 -18.46
N ASN A 155 8.04 18.55 -18.07
CA ASN A 155 8.57 19.89 -17.88
C ASN A 155 9.70 19.96 -16.85
N LYS A 156 9.66 19.11 -15.80
CA LYS A 156 10.73 19.01 -14.79
C LYS A 156 12.01 18.35 -15.33
N ALA A 157 11.93 17.72 -16.50
CA ALA A 157 13.06 17.15 -17.25
C ALA A 157 13.45 18.00 -18.47
N ASN A 158 13.05 19.27 -18.52
CA ASN A 158 13.32 20.20 -19.63
C ASN A 158 12.77 19.74 -21.00
N ILE A 159 11.71 18.93 -21.00
CA ILE A 159 10.97 18.58 -22.21
C ILE A 159 9.90 19.65 -22.41
N SER A 160 9.85 20.26 -23.60
CA SER A 160 8.92 21.34 -23.95
C SER A 160 7.87 20.90 -24.98
N GLY A 161 6.79 21.66 -25.07
CA GLY A 161 5.75 21.49 -26.08
C GLY A 161 4.52 20.73 -25.57
N PRO A 162 3.39 20.84 -26.29
CA PRO A 162 2.23 20.01 -26.00
C PRO A 162 2.58 18.55 -26.29
N LEU A 163 2.17 17.66 -25.39
CA LEU A 163 2.16 16.23 -25.69
C LEU A 163 0.72 15.81 -25.97
N TYR A 164 0.59 14.70 -26.69
CA TYR A 164 -0.66 14.08 -27.06
C TYR A 164 -0.62 12.64 -26.59
N ASN A 165 -1.71 12.16 -26.00
CA ASN A 165 -1.70 10.85 -25.37
C ASN A 165 -2.77 9.94 -26.00
N ALA A 166 -3.59 9.25 -25.21
CA ALA A 166 -4.67 8.43 -25.77
C ALA A 166 -5.59 9.28 -26.66
N ASN A 167 -6.08 8.69 -27.75
CA ASN A 167 -6.94 9.35 -28.74
C ASN A 167 -6.33 10.62 -29.38
N PHE A 168 -5.00 10.76 -29.35
CA PHE A 168 -4.28 11.97 -29.77
C PHE A 168 -4.79 13.26 -29.12
N LEU A 169 -5.41 13.15 -27.94
CA LEU A 169 -5.84 14.32 -27.18
C LEU A 169 -4.65 14.96 -26.49
N GLN A 170 -4.61 16.29 -26.52
CA GLN A 170 -3.55 17.07 -25.90
C GLN A 170 -3.58 16.88 -24.38
N VAL A 171 -2.39 16.81 -23.78
CA VAL A 171 -2.15 16.77 -22.33
C VAL A 171 -1.06 17.77 -21.97
N ASN A 172 -1.15 18.30 -20.76
CA ASN A 172 -0.20 19.25 -20.17
C ASN A 172 0.49 18.63 -18.94
N PRO A 173 1.62 19.19 -18.48
CA PRO A 173 2.19 18.77 -17.20
C PRO A 173 1.16 18.87 -16.07
N GLY A 174 1.08 17.83 -15.24
CA GLY A 174 0.09 17.67 -14.19
C GLY A 174 -1.17 16.89 -14.62
N ASP A 175 -1.45 16.78 -15.92
CA ASP A 175 -2.57 15.97 -16.42
C ASP A 175 -2.28 14.47 -16.25
N ALA A 176 -3.35 13.67 -16.14
CA ALA A 176 -3.25 12.23 -16.09
C ALA A 176 -2.72 11.68 -17.43
N ILE A 177 -1.72 10.81 -17.37
CA ILE A 177 -1.16 10.11 -18.54
C ILE A 177 -1.56 8.63 -18.52
N LEU A 178 -1.65 8.05 -17.32
CA LEU A 178 -2.15 6.71 -17.08
C LEU A 178 -3.04 6.71 -15.84
N THR A 179 -4.19 6.05 -15.94
CA THR A 179 -5.09 5.76 -14.81
C THR A 179 -5.36 4.27 -14.69
N PHE A 180 -5.09 3.72 -13.51
CA PHE A 180 -5.65 2.44 -13.08
C PHE A 180 -7.09 2.68 -12.62
N LEU A 181 -8.06 2.14 -13.36
CA LEU A 181 -9.48 2.39 -13.11
C LEU A 181 -9.92 1.77 -11.78
N ASN A 182 -10.88 2.41 -11.10
CA ASN A 182 -11.43 1.90 -9.84
C ASN A 182 -12.26 0.61 -10.02
N GLN A 183 -12.87 0.44 -11.19
CA GLN A 183 -13.74 -0.68 -11.55
C GLN A 183 -13.53 -1.07 -13.01
N GLU A 184 -13.98 -2.26 -13.39
CA GLU A 184 -14.04 -2.64 -14.81
C GLU A 184 -14.97 -1.67 -15.56
N PRO A 185 -14.53 -1.09 -16.69
CA PRO A 185 -15.38 -0.23 -17.47
C PRO A 185 -16.46 -1.03 -18.21
N ALA A 186 -17.64 -0.43 -18.40
CA ALA A 186 -18.69 -1.03 -19.23
C ALA A 186 -18.29 -1.11 -20.72
N THR A 187 -17.48 -0.16 -21.17
CA THR A 187 -16.87 -0.17 -22.51
C THR A 187 -15.57 -0.96 -22.47
N ALA A 188 -15.41 -1.90 -23.40
CA ALA A 188 -14.18 -2.67 -23.52
C ALA A 188 -12.98 -1.73 -23.79
N ILE A 189 -11.89 -1.95 -23.07
CA ILE A 189 -10.63 -1.22 -23.28
C ILE A 189 -9.95 -1.78 -24.53
N ASP A 190 -9.52 -0.89 -25.43
CA ASP A 190 -8.64 -1.28 -26.52
C ASP A 190 -7.19 -1.35 -26.04
N TYR A 191 -6.72 -2.57 -25.78
CA TYR A 191 -5.32 -2.89 -25.44
C TYR A 191 -4.46 -3.24 -26.66
N SER A 192 -4.95 -3.07 -27.90
CA SER A 192 -4.17 -3.40 -29.10
C SER A 192 -2.84 -2.65 -29.14
N ASN A 193 -2.82 -1.40 -28.63
CA ASN A 193 -1.64 -0.54 -28.55
C ASN A 193 -0.89 -0.49 -29.90
N THR A 194 -1.66 -0.55 -31.01
CA THR A 194 -1.16 -0.60 -32.39
C THR A 194 -0.94 0.80 -32.95
N VAL A 195 -1.85 1.72 -32.64
CA VAL A 195 -1.76 3.15 -33.00
C VAL A 195 -0.92 3.90 -31.98
N TYR A 196 -1.20 3.65 -30.70
CA TYR A 196 -0.54 4.31 -29.58
C TYR A 196 0.57 3.40 -29.09
N ASN A 197 1.80 3.90 -28.98
CA ASN A 197 2.88 3.16 -28.36
C ASN A 197 3.12 3.70 -26.94
N SER A 198 2.22 3.34 -26.02
CA SER A 198 2.33 3.68 -24.58
C SER A 198 3.61 3.13 -23.94
N ASN A 199 4.26 2.16 -24.60
CA ASN A 199 5.47 1.44 -24.19
C ASN A 199 5.33 0.62 -22.88
N ILE A 200 4.12 0.62 -22.31
CA ILE A 200 3.72 -0.17 -21.14
C ILE A 200 2.54 -1.11 -21.45
N GLY A 201 2.04 -1.08 -22.68
CA GLY A 201 0.88 -1.87 -23.09
C GLY A 201 -0.44 -1.40 -22.48
N ALA A 202 -0.52 -0.17 -21.95
CA ALA A 202 -1.80 0.34 -21.44
C ALA A 202 -2.78 0.59 -22.60
N GLY A 203 -4.07 0.46 -22.30
CA GLY A 203 -5.12 0.56 -23.30
C GLY A 203 -5.74 1.95 -23.37
N THR A 204 -6.71 2.10 -24.28
CA THR A 204 -7.47 3.34 -24.47
C THR A 204 -8.97 3.11 -24.34
N LEU A 205 -9.67 4.17 -23.93
CA LEU A 205 -11.13 4.26 -24.00
C LEU A 205 -11.51 5.52 -24.79
N PRO A 206 -12.65 5.52 -25.50
CA PRO A 206 -13.10 6.68 -26.28
C PRO A 206 -13.18 7.96 -25.43
N GLY A 207 -12.69 9.08 -25.98
CA GLY A 207 -12.81 10.41 -25.38
C GLY A 207 -11.90 10.70 -24.18
N ARG A 208 -11.10 9.73 -23.73
CA ARG A 208 -10.10 9.93 -22.67
C ARG A 208 -8.75 10.36 -23.24
N SER A 209 -8.09 11.32 -22.60
CA SER A 209 -6.71 11.67 -22.95
C SER A 209 -5.69 10.75 -22.29
N ASP A 210 -6.00 10.15 -21.15
CA ASP A 210 -5.11 9.23 -20.45
C ASP A 210 -5.26 7.78 -20.94
N PHE A 211 -4.16 7.03 -20.87
CA PHE A 211 -4.20 5.58 -20.99
C PHE A 211 -4.88 4.97 -19.76
N VAL A 212 -5.45 3.79 -19.93
CA VAL A 212 -6.14 3.09 -18.85
C VAL A 212 -5.68 1.66 -18.70
N VAL A 213 -5.70 1.18 -17.45
CA VAL A 213 -5.60 -0.23 -17.10
C VAL A 213 -6.76 -0.53 -16.15
N SER A 214 -7.57 -1.54 -16.45
CA SER A 214 -8.65 -1.96 -15.55
C SER A 214 -8.11 -2.76 -14.36
N PRO A 215 -8.89 -2.94 -13.27
CA PRO A 215 -8.47 -3.73 -12.12
C PRO A 215 -7.96 -5.14 -12.47
N SER A 216 -8.61 -5.84 -13.40
CA SER A 216 -8.20 -7.18 -13.86
C SER A 216 -7.04 -7.12 -14.86
N GLY A 217 -6.85 -5.99 -15.54
CA GLY A 217 -5.76 -5.72 -16.47
C GLY A 217 -4.40 -5.46 -15.82
N ILE A 218 -4.34 -5.41 -14.49
CA ILE A 218 -3.10 -5.25 -13.71
C ILE A 218 -2.18 -6.46 -13.92
N SER A 219 -0.91 -6.20 -14.20
CA SER A 219 0.11 -7.21 -14.47
C SER A 219 1.30 -7.11 -13.54
N ARG A 220 2.21 -8.10 -13.57
CA ARG A 220 3.43 -8.05 -12.76
C ARG A 220 4.40 -6.93 -13.17
N LEU A 221 4.20 -6.32 -14.34
CA LEU A 221 5.02 -5.20 -14.82
C LEU A 221 4.29 -3.85 -14.79
N VAL A 222 2.95 -3.83 -14.77
CA VAL A 222 2.13 -2.61 -14.79
C VAL A 222 1.02 -2.71 -13.76
N TYR A 223 1.19 -2.00 -12.64
CA TYR A 223 0.31 -2.08 -11.47
C TYR A 223 0.29 -0.75 -10.69
N PRO A 224 -0.72 -0.47 -9.86
CA PRO A 224 -0.74 0.72 -9.02
C PRO A 224 0.49 0.78 -8.09
N GLY A 225 1.16 1.93 -8.01
CA GLY A 225 2.28 2.14 -7.09
C GLY A 225 1.82 2.22 -5.63
N LEU A 226 2.76 2.18 -4.68
CA LEU A 226 2.47 2.31 -3.25
C LEU A 226 2.73 3.74 -2.77
N TRP A 227 1.72 4.61 -2.92
CA TRP A 227 1.81 6.03 -2.50
C TRP A 227 2.14 6.18 -1.01
N LYS A 228 1.53 5.35 -0.18
CA LYS A 228 1.69 5.42 1.27
C LYS A 228 3.14 5.37 1.74
N LEU A 229 3.99 4.57 1.08
CA LEU A 229 5.43 4.47 1.38
C LEU A 229 6.32 5.19 0.35
N GLY A 230 5.73 6.01 -0.52
CA GLY A 230 6.47 6.82 -1.49
C GLY A 230 7.33 7.88 -0.80
N PRO A 231 8.38 8.39 -1.46
CA PRO A 231 9.28 9.38 -0.88
C PRO A 231 8.59 10.75 -0.71
N TYR A 232 9.05 11.53 0.26
CA TYR A 232 8.65 12.92 0.43
C TYR A 232 9.84 13.74 0.91
N ARG A 233 10.12 14.84 0.20
CA ARG A 233 11.24 15.75 0.45
C ARG A 233 10.85 17.18 0.15
N THR A 234 11.36 18.12 0.92
CA THR A 234 11.10 19.55 0.74
C THR A 234 12.21 20.27 -0.03
N ASN A 235 13.38 19.63 -0.17
CA ASN A 235 14.57 20.22 -0.79
C ASN A 235 14.62 20.12 -2.33
N GLY A 236 13.61 19.54 -2.98
CA GLY A 236 13.58 19.32 -4.44
C GLY A 236 13.07 20.49 -5.28
N GLY A 237 12.39 21.47 -4.67
CA GLY A 237 11.76 22.59 -5.38
C GLY A 237 10.89 22.13 -6.56
N ASN A 238 11.05 22.78 -7.73
CA ASN A 238 10.35 22.42 -8.96
C ASN A 238 11.10 21.40 -9.83
N THR A 239 12.17 20.78 -9.32
CA THR A 239 12.96 19.77 -10.04
C THR A 239 12.42 18.36 -9.82
N LEU A 240 13.07 17.36 -10.42
CA LEU A 240 12.79 15.94 -10.14
C LEU A 240 13.26 15.50 -8.73
N GLY A 241 14.03 16.33 -8.03
CA GLY A 241 14.65 16.00 -6.75
C GLY A 241 15.68 14.88 -6.87
N GLU A 242 15.83 14.09 -5.81
CA GLU A 242 16.79 12.98 -5.71
C GLU A 242 16.08 11.62 -5.71
N PRO A 243 15.47 11.21 -6.84
CA PRO A 243 14.63 10.02 -6.90
C PRO A 243 15.40 8.70 -6.70
N ASN A 244 16.73 8.74 -6.69
CA ASN A 244 17.59 7.58 -6.50
C ASN A 244 18.06 7.42 -5.05
N ALA A 245 17.90 8.45 -4.21
CA ALA A 245 18.22 8.43 -2.80
C ALA A 245 17.21 7.57 -2.02
N ALA A 246 17.68 6.96 -0.92
CA ALA A 246 16.80 6.30 0.03
C ALA A 246 15.71 7.27 0.53
N SER A 247 14.56 6.72 0.94
CA SER A 247 13.49 7.54 1.49
C SER A 247 13.98 8.22 2.77
N THR A 248 13.80 9.53 2.85
CA THR A 248 14.07 10.33 4.05
C THR A 248 12.87 10.37 5.00
N ARG A 249 11.78 9.67 4.66
CA ARG A 249 10.62 9.51 5.52
C ARG A 249 10.91 8.45 6.58
N PRO A 250 10.43 8.62 7.82
CA PRO A 250 10.53 7.57 8.83
C PRO A 250 9.79 6.30 8.37
N PHE A 251 10.25 5.15 8.84
CA PHE A 251 9.55 3.88 8.64
C PHE A 251 8.75 3.54 9.90
N ASN A 252 7.42 3.57 9.79
CA ASN A 252 6.51 3.34 10.91
C ASN A 252 6.57 1.88 11.39
N ILE A 253 6.65 1.67 12.69
CA ILE A 253 6.77 0.36 13.34
C ILE A 253 5.52 0.02 14.16
N ALA A 254 4.97 1.01 14.88
CA ALA A 254 3.76 0.84 15.67
C ALA A 254 2.81 2.02 15.49
N LYS A 255 1.53 1.73 15.23
CA LYS A 255 0.47 2.73 15.12
C LYS A 255 -0.59 2.57 16.20
N PHE A 256 -1.16 3.68 16.65
CA PHE A 256 -2.24 3.69 17.62
C PHE A 256 -3.49 2.94 17.13
N SER A 257 -3.75 2.93 15.82
CA SER A 257 -4.82 2.13 15.20
C SER A 257 -4.67 0.62 15.42
N GLU A 258 -3.47 0.11 15.70
CA GLU A 258 -3.26 -1.30 16.00
C GLU A 258 -3.99 -1.75 17.26
N LEU A 259 -4.11 -0.88 18.27
CA LEU A 259 -4.79 -1.20 19.54
C LEU A 259 -6.27 -1.57 19.31
N TYR A 260 -6.96 -0.86 18.40
CA TYR A 260 -8.34 -1.18 18.04
C TYR A 260 -8.46 -2.56 17.40
N PHE A 261 -7.50 -2.93 16.54
CA PHE A 261 -7.50 -4.26 15.92
C PHE A 261 -7.07 -5.37 16.87
N ILE A 262 -6.13 -5.10 17.79
CA ILE A 262 -5.71 -6.06 18.82
C ILE A 262 -6.89 -6.37 19.74
N ALA A 263 -7.57 -5.34 20.26
CA ALA A 263 -8.76 -5.52 21.09
C ALA A 263 -9.89 -6.20 20.32
N ALA A 264 -10.15 -5.82 19.07
CA ALA A 264 -11.22 -6.43 18.28
C ALA A 264 -10.94 -7.90 17.96
N GLU A 265 -9.69 -8.26 17.64
CA GLU A 265 -9.30 -9.65 17.42
C GLU A 265 -9.43 -10.47 18.70
N ALA A 266 -8.95 -9.95 19.84
CA ALA A 266 -9.06 -10.61 21.13
C ALA A 266 -10.52 -10.85 21.54
N ALA A 267 -11.41 -9.90 21.29
CA ALA A 267 -12.85 -10.04 21.49
C ALA A 267 -13.44 -11.18 20.64
N VAL A 268 -13.08 -11.25 19.35
CA VAL A 268 -13.47 -12.38 18.47
C VAL A 268 -12.93 -13.72 18.97
N LYS A 269 -11.77 -13.71 19.63
CA LYS A 269 -11.12 -14.88 20.22
C LYS A 269 -11.64 -15.26 21.61
N GLY A 270 -12.66 -14.57 22.11
CA GLY A 270 -13.36 -14.95 23.33
C GLY A 270 -13.01 -14.12 24.57
N ALA A 271 -12.23 -13.05 24.44
CA ALA A 271 -12.02 -12.14 25.56
C ALA A 271 -13.36 -11.52 26.03
N ASN A 272 -13.51 -11.35 27.35
CA ASN A 272 -14.64 -10.63 27.93
C ASN A 272 -14.52 -9.15 27.58
N VAL A 273 -15.54 -8.62 26.91
CA VAL A 273 -15.52 -7.25 26.40
C VAL A 273 -16.09 -6.24 27.40
N GLN A 274 -15.52 -5.04 27.41
CA GLN A 274 -16.06 -3.88 28.10
C GLN A 274 -17.22 -3.28 27.29
N ALA A 275 -18.16 -2.61 27.97
CA ALA A 275 -19.27 -1.92 27.32
C ALA A 275 -18.73 -0.87 26.31
N GLY A 276 -19.31 -0.83 25.10
CA GLY A 276 -18.88 0.07 24.04
C GLY A 276 -17.61 -0.35 23.28
N LYS A 277 -17.02 -1.51 23.61
CA LYS A 277 -15.80 -2.04 23.00
C LYS A 277 -15.92 -3.50 22.55
N SER A 278 -17.08 -3.88 22.02
CA SER A 278 -17.21 -5.11 21.24
C SER A 278 -16.31 -5.05 20.00
N ALA A 279 -16.04 -6.20 19.38
CA ALA A 279 -15.24 -6.27 18.15
C ALA A 279 -15.79 -5.33 17.04
N ARG A 280 -17.13 -5.26 16.91
CA ARG A 280 -17.80 -4.38 15.94
C ARG A 280 -17.58 -2.91 16.25
N GLU A 281 -17.74 -2.52 17.51
CA GLU A 281 -17.57 -1.12 17.94
C GLU A 281 -16.14 -0.64 17.73
N LEU A 282 -15.15 -1.46 18.10
CA LEU A 282 -13.73 -1.16 17.92
C LEU A 282 -13.36 -1.01 16.44
N VAL A 283 -13.82 -1.92 15.58
CA VAL A 283 -13.58 -1.83 14.12
C VAL A 283 -14.31 -0.62 13.51
N ASN A 284 -15.50 -0.29 14.00
CA ASN A 284 -16.24 0.87 13.54
C ASN A 284 -15.52 2.20 13.81
N VAL A 285 -14.69 2.30 14.85
CA VAL A 285 -13.87 3.51 15.06
C VAL A 285 -12.91 3.72 13.89
N VAL A 286 -12.18 2.68 13.48
CA VAL A 286 -11.25 2.75 12.35
C VAL A 286 -11.97 2.93 11.02
N ARG A 287 -13.09 2.23 10.81
CA ARG A 287 -13.91 2.36 9.59
C ARG A 287 -14.56 3.74 9.45
N ALA A 288 -15.02 4.33 10.55
CA ALA A 288 -15.53 5.70 10.57
C ALA A 288 -14.45 6.70 10.13
N ARG A 289 -13.23 6.57 10.65
CA ARG A 289 -12.08 7.39 10.21
C ARG A 289 -11.77 7.18 8.74
N ALA A 290 -11.76 5.93 8.27
CA ALA A 290 -11.51 5.60 6.87
C ALA A 290 -12.57 6.16 5.91
N GLY A 291 -13.79 6.41 6.39
CA GLY A 291 -14.86 7.06 5.64
C GLY A 291 -14.70 8.57 5.47
N LYS A 292 -13.74 9.21 6.15
CA LYS A 292 -13.52 10.65 6.09
C LYS A 292 -12.43 11.00 5.09
N TRP A 293 -12.73 11.97 4.23
CA TRP A 293 -11.86 12.50 3.20
C TRP A 293 -11.58 13.98 3.48
N ARG A 294 -10.32 14.38 3.30
CA ARG A 294 -9.90 15.78 3.18
C ARG A 294 -9.24 16.09 1.84
N PHE A 295 -8.81 15.05 1.14
CA PHE A 295 -8.05 15.14 -0.10
C PHE A 295 -8.27 13.86 -0.91
N ASN A 296 -8.40 14.00 -2.23
CA ASN A 296 -8.36 12.91 -3.18
C ASN A 296 -6.95 12.88 -3.76
N ASN A 297 -6.14 11.95 -3.28
CA ASN A 297 -4.74 11.79 -3.65
C ASN A 297 -4.57 11.58 -5.16
N ASN A 298 -5.30 10.63 -5.74
CA ASN A 298 -5.16 10.31 -7.16
C ASN A 298 -5.81 11.36 -8.07
N GLY A 299 -6.87 12.03 -7.60
CA GLY A 299 -7.43 13.23 -8.22
C GLY A 299 -6.53 14.46 -8.11
N ASN A 300 -5.59 14.47 -7.15
CA ASN A 300 -4.75 15.60 -6.76
C ASN A 300 -5.55 16.88 -6.46
N VAL A 301 -6.65 16.74 -5.72
CA VAL A 301 -7.55 17.85 -5.36
C VAL A 301 -8.08 17.71 -3.93
N PRO A 302 -8.36 18.82 -3.23
CA PRO A 302 -9.12 18.77 -1.99
C PRO A 302 -10.46 18.05 -2.19
N LEU A 303 -10.82 17.18 -1.25
CA LEU A 303 -12.10 16.48 -1.23
C LEU A 303 -12.53 16.36 0.23
N VAL A 304 -13.51 17.17 0.64
CA VAL A 304 -14.05 17.15 1.99
C VAL A 304 -15.35 16.35 1.97
N GLN A 305 -15.31 15.12 2.47
CA GLN A 305 -16.45 14.21 2.49
C GLN A 305 -16.42 13.37 3.76
N ASP A 306 -17.59 13.13 4.36
CA ASP A 306 -17.73 12.27 5.53
C ASP A 306 -18.71 11.14 5.24
N ASN A 307 -18.17 9.96 4.93
CA ASN A 307 -18.92 8.72 4.74
C ASN A 307 -18.87 7.82 5.97
N SER A 308 -18.49 8.34 7.14
CA SER A 308 -18.31 7.52 8.36
C SER A 308 -19.57 6.71 8.69
N THR A 309 -20.75 7.32 8.61
CA THR A 309 -22.03 6.62 8.83
C THR A 309 -22.26 5.48 7.84
N VAL A 310 -21.97 5.70 6.56
CA VAL A 310 -22.07 4.66 5.51
C VAL A 310 -21.12 3.52 5.83
N MET A 311 -19.87 3.84 6.17
CA MET A 311 -18.83 2.87 6.51
C MET A 311 -19.20 2.02 7.74
N THR A 312 -19.72 2.63 8.80
CA THR A 312 -20.11 1.93 10.03
C THR A 312 -21.41 1.14 9.92
N THR A 313 -22.34 1.59 9.06
CA THR A 313 -23.58 0.87 8.76
C THR A 313 -23.28 -0.39 7.96
N ALA A 314 -22.35 -0.30 7.00
CA ALA A 314 -21.91 -1.45 6.20
C ALA A 314 -21.10 -2.50 6.99
N THR A 315 -20.70 -2.20 8.23
CA THR A 315 -19.98 -3.16 9.09
C THR A 315 -20.94 -4.27 9.55
N PRO A 316 -20.63 -5.56 9.30
CA PRO A 316 -21.46 -6.69 9.71
C PRO A 316 -21.79 -6.66 11.20
N ALA A 317 -22.96 -7.23 11.56
CA ALA A 317 -23.38 -7.31 12.96
C ALA A 317 -22.46 -8.24 13.78
N ILE A 318 -22.02 -9.35 13.16
CA ILE A 318 -21.07 -10.31 13.75
C ILE A 318 -19.74 -10.14 13.05
N ILE A 319 -18.68 -9.92 13.82
CA ILE A 319 -17.31 -9.82 13.33
C ILE A 319 -16.61 -11.15 13.57
N ASP A 320 -16.02 -11.72 12.52
CA ASP A 320 -15.15 -12.88 12.62
C ASP A 320 -13.69 -12.51 12.36
N LEU A 321 -12.80 -13.49 12.53
CA LEU A 321 -11.36 -13.30 12.33
C LEU A 321 -11.02 -12.91 10.89
N ASN A 322 -11.75 -13.43 9.90
CA ASN A 322 -11.49 -13.13 8.50
C ASN A 322 -11.82 -11.67 8.18
N TYR A 323 -12.88 -11.12 8.78
CA TYR A 323 -13.23 -9.70 8.68
C TYR A 323 -12.17 -8.82 9.33
N ILE A 324 -11.68 -9.17 10.53
CA ILE A 324 -10.56 -8.46 11.18
C ILE A 324 -9.32 -8.46 10.27
N LEU A 325 -8.95 -9.62 9.71
CA LEU A 325 -7.81 -9.75 8.82
C LEU A 325 -8.00 -8.98 7.50
N ALA A 326 -9.22 -8.84 7.00
CA ALA A 326 -9.51 -8.03 5.83
C ALA A 326 -9.39 -6.52 6.15
N GLU A 327 -9.90 -6.06 7.30
CA GLU A 327 -9.77 -4.66 7.73
C GLU A 327 -8.31 -4.28 8.02
N ARG A 328 -7.56 -5.14 8.71
CA ARG A 328 -6.11 -4.97 8.90
C ARG A 328 -5.37 -4.91 7.56
N SER A 329 -5.80 -5.70 6.56
CA SER A 329 -5.22 -5.66 5.22
C SER A 329 -5.51 -4.36 4.47
N ARG A 330 -6.62 -3.67 4.77
CA ARG A 330 -6.90 -2.33 4.21
C ARG A 330 -6.10 -1.26 4.94
N GLU A 331 -6.05 -1.35 6.27
CA GLU A 331 -5.37 -0.35 7.10
C GLU A 331 -3.86 -0.35 6.89
N PHE A 332 -3.24 -1.53 6.93
CA PHE A 332 -1.79 -1.72 7.01
C PHE A 332 -1.17 -2.29 5.73
N TYR A 333 -1.84 -2.12 4.59
CA TYR A 333 -1.32 -2.59 3.31
C TYR A 333 0.06 -2.03 3.01
N GLY A 334 0.99 -2.89 2.58
CA GLY A 334 2.36 -2.51 2.24
C GLY A 334 3.30 -2.33 3.43
N GLU A 335 2.83 -2.43 4.68
CA GLU A 335 3.61 -2.11 5.88
C GLU A 335 4.21 -3.35 6.59
N GLY A 336 4.26 -4.50 5.92
CA GLY A 336 4.92 -5.71 6.45
C GLY A 336 4.10 -6.58 7.40
N TYR A 337 2.89 -6.18 7.81
CA TYR A 337 2.06 -6.95 8.76
C TYR A 337 1.49 -8.25 8.18
N ARG A 338 1.17 -8.29 6.88
CA ARG A 338 0.26 -9.31 6.32
C ARG A 338 0.73 -10.74 6.55
N TRP A 339 2.01 -11.03 6.36
CA TRP A 339 2.52 -12.39 6.58
C TRP A 339 2.42 -12.78 8.06
N TYR A 340 2.86 -11.90 8.97
CA TYR A 340 2.80 -12.11 10.42
C TYR A 340 1.36 -12.33 10.90
N ASP A 341 0.41 -11.52 10.42
CA ASP A 341 -1.01 -11.68 10.69
C ASP A 341 -1.52 -13.06 10.29
N LEU A 342 -1.19 -13.52 9.09
CA LEU A 342 -1.68 -14.79 8.58
C LEU A 342 -1.05 -16.01 9.28
N VAL A 343 0.24 -15.96 9.61
CA VAL A 343 0.90 -17.09 10.29
C VAL A 343 0.51 -17.17 11.76
N ARG A 344 0.45 -16.05 12.49
CA ARG A 344 0.08 -16.07 13.92
C ARG A 344 -1.37 -16.51 14.15
N THR A 345 -2.25 -16.23 13.19
CA THR A 345 -3.67 -16.60 13.26
C THR A 345 -3.99 -17.96 12.61
N GLN A 346 -2.99 -18.65 12.06
CA GLN A 346 -3.14 -19.92 11.33
C GLN A 346 -4.06 -19.82 10.09
N LYS A 347 -4.12 -18.63 9.47
CA LYS A 347 -4.96 -18.33 8.31
C LYS A 347 -4.20 -18.27 6.98
N TRP A 348 -2.88 -18.49 6.99
CA TRP A 348 -2.05 -18.33 5.80
C TRP A 348 -2.43 -19.27 4.65
N ALA A 349 -2.63 -20.56 4.94
CA ALA A 349 -3.06 -21.52 3.94
C ALA A 349 -4.47 -21.19 3.41
N GLU A 350 -5.41 -20.84 4.28
CA GLU A 350 -6.79 -20.48 3.88
C GLU A 350 -6.81 -19.26 2.93
N ILE A 351 -6.05 -18.22 3.25
CA ILE A 351 -6.17 -16.92 2.58
C ILE A 351 -5.19 -16.76 1.39
N ALA A 352 -4.03 -17.42 1.42
CA ALA A 352 -2.95 -17.15 0.46
C ALA A 352 -2.58 -18.34 -0.44
N SER A 353 -3.24 -19.50 -0.30
CA SER A 353 -2.99 -20.66 -1.16
C SER A 353 -3.37 -20.39 -2.60
N THR A 354 -4.48 -19.68 -2.85
CA THR A 354 -4.91 -19.35 -4.22
C THR A 354 -5.04 -17.84 -4.37
N TYR A 355 -4.47 -17.29 -5.44
CA TYR A 355 -4.59 -15.87 -5.77
C TYR A 355 -4.53 -15.65 -7.28
N GLN A 356 -5.09 -14.54 -7.73
CA GLN A 356 -5.03 -14.11 -9.13
C GLN A 356 -3.99 -13.01 -9.31
N ILE A 357 -3.29 -13.06 -10.45
CA ILE A 357 -2.23 -12.11 -10.81
C ILE A 357 -2.03 -12.11 -12.33
N GLY A 358 -1.78 -10.95 -12.94
CA GLY A 358 -1.45 -10.85 -14.37
C GLY A 358 -0.07 -11.43 -14.69
N GLY A 359 0.19 -11.67 -15.98
CA GLY A 359 1.44 -12.27 -16.45
C GLY A 359 2.68 -11.37 -16.26
N PRO A 360 3.87 -11.92 -16.56
CA PRO A 360 5.16 -11.25 -16.37
C PRO A 360 5.59 -10.36 -17.55
N ASN A 361 4.79 -10.21 -18.60
CA ASN A 361 5.15 -9.45 -19.81
C ASN A 361 4.43 -8.10 -19.86
N ILE A 362 5.01 -7.17 -20.61
CA ILE A 362 4.35 -5.90 -20.96
C ILE A 362 3.18 -6.24 -21.90
N GLY A 363 1.99 -5.69 -21.63
CA GLY A 363 0.77 -5.98 -22.39
C GLY A 363 -0.04 -7.19 -21.90
N ASP A 364 0.40 -7.87 -20.82
CA ASP A 364 -0.45 -8.88 -20.19
C ASP A 364 -1.61 -8.20 -19.42
N HIS A 365 -2.86 -8.48 -19.81
CA HIS A 365 -4.06 -7.93 -19.15
C HIS A 365 -5.05 -9.00 -18.68
N THR A 366 -4.68 -10.27 -18.80
CA THR A 366 -5.52 -11.38 -18.36
C THR A 366 -4.90 -12.00 -17.11
N PRO A 367 -5.61 -11.99 -15.97
CA PRO A 367 -5.10 -12.59 -14.76
C PRO A 367 -5.17 -14.11 -14.82
N VAL A 368 -4.17 -14.76 -14.24
CA VAL A 368 -4.15 -16.22 -14.05
C VAL A 368 -4.26 -16.56 -12.57
N SER A 369 -4.91 -17.68 -12.28
CA SER A 369 -4.95 -18.23 -10.92
C SER A 369 -3.67 -19.00 -10.62
N VAL A 370 -3.01 -18.67 -9.51
CA VAL A 370 -1.84 -19.36 -9.01
C VAL A 370 -2.21 -20.04 -7.70
N THR A 371 -1.96 -21.35 -7.64
CA THR A 371 -2.13 -22.16 -6.43
C THR A 371 -0.75 -22.49 -5.84
N ARG A 372 -0.57 -22.21 -4.56
CA ARG A 372 0.60 -22.52 -3.76
C ARG A 372 0.30 -23.71 -2.86
N ASN A 373 1.29 -24.57 -2.68
CA ASN A 373 1.23 -25.63 -1.68
C ASN A 373 1.85 -25.13 -0.36
N ILE A 374 1.02 -24.62 0.56
CA ILE A 374 1.48 -24.10 1.86
C ILE A 374 1.43 -25.22 2.90
N GLN A 375 2.60 -25.77 3.21
CA GLN A 375 2.76 -26.87 4.16
C GLN A 375 2.88 -26.38 5.61
N PRO A 376 2.48 -27.18 6.63
CA PRO A 376 2.51 -26.77 8.04
C PRO A 376 3.89 -26.27 8.52
N TYR A 377 4.99 -26.88 8.08
CA TYR A 377 6.34 -26.47 8.49
C TYR A 377 6.76 -25.08 7.97
N LEU A 378 6.08 -24.52 6.96
CA LEU A 378 6.39 -23.20 6.40
C LEU A 378 5.89 -22.04 7.28
N TYR A 379 5.07 -22.31 8.30
CA TYR A 379 4.59 -21.30 9.23
C TYR A 379 5.71 -20.72 10.13
N LEU A 380 6.84 -21.42 10.20
CA LEU A 380 8.05 -20.95 10.87
C LEU A 380 9.18 -20.85 9.84
N ARG A 381 10.06 -19.86 10.02
CA ARG A 381 11.27 -19.78 9.20
C ARG A 381 12.26 -20.85 9.68
N PRO A 382 13.01 -21.49 8.77
CA PRO A 382 14.04 -22.44 9.16
C PRO A 382 15.14 -21.72 9.95
N ILE A 383 15.70 -22.40 10.95
CA ILE A 383 16.91 -21.95 11.63
C ILE A 383 18.06 -22.01 10.60
N PRO A 384 18.85 -20.95 10.41
CA PRO A 384 19.96 -20.97 9.46
C PRO A 384 20.95 -22.11 9.76
N ALA A 385 21.35 -22.87 8.74
CA ALA A 385 22.22 -24.05 8.91
C ALA A 385 23.55 -23.73 9.61
N GLY A 386 24.14 -22.55 9.33
CA GLY A 386 25.35 -22.11 10.02
C GLY A 386 25.15 -21.89 11.53
N GLN A 387 23.96 -21.48 11.97
CA GLN A 387 23.63 -21.36 13.39
C GLN A 387 23.54 -22.74 14.03
N ILE A 388 22.86 -23.70 13.38
CA ILE A 388 22.76 -25.09 13.85
C ILE A 388 24.15 -25.72 13.98
N ASN A 389 24.98 -25.59 12.95
CA ASN A 389 26.33 -26.17 12.92
C ASN A 389 27.27 -25.55 13.96
N ALA A 390 27.02 -24.31 14.38
CA ALA A 390 27.80 -23.62 15.39
C ALA A 390 27.34 -23.91 16.82
N MET A 391 26.16 -24.53 17.01
CA MET A 391 25.74 -24.99 18.33
C MET A 391 26.65 -26.14 18.77
N GLN A 392 27.56 -25.85 19.70
CA GLN A 392 28.29 -26.87 20.44
C GLN A 392 27.37 -27.40 21.54
N ILE A 393 26.56 -28.41 21.20
CA ILE A 393 25.77 -29.13 22.18
C ILE A 393 26.55 -30.36 22.61
N THR A 394 26.67 -30.57 23.93
CA THR A 394 27.19 -31.84 24.44
C THR A 394 26.18 -32.95 24.13
N ALA A 395 26.60 -34.22 24.09
CA ALA A 395 25.69 -35.33 23.78
C ALA A 395 24.55 -35.52 24.82
N GLU A 396 24.65 -34.84 25.97
CA GLU A 396 23.69 -34.87 27.09
C GLU A 396 22.64 -33.74 27.02
N GLU A 397 22.84 -32.75 26.15
CA GLU A 397 21.95 -31.60 25.89
C GLU A 397 21.24 -31.74 24.53
#